data_AF-A0A8D9EP90-F1
#
_entry.id   AF-A0A8D9EP90-F1
#
_cell.length_a   1.000
_cell.length_b   1.000
_cell.length_c   1.000
_cell.angle_alpha   90.00
_cell.angle_beta   90.00
_cell.angle_gamma   90.00
#
_symmetry.space_group_name_H-M   'P 1'
#
loop_
_entity.id
_entity.type
_entity.pdbx_description
1 polymer ?
#
loop_
_entity_poly.entity_id
_entity_poly.type
_entity_poly.pdbx_seq_one_letter_code
_entity_poly.pdbx_strand_id
1 'polypeptide(L)'
;DDRPSQEEEYKMSHFYANATPMLRTLSDVTSSFVKQNPDIPLDQTTDMLCTMARVCLRMLDTPDLLAQFERDSTALFVLRVMTGLLILIDHVAPSGVFVKSSNVDVKAAVKLLKDQPAQRSEALLNALRYTTKNLNQDSTPKQIKHLLAVS
;
A
#
# COMPACT_ATOMS: atom_id res chain seq x y z
N ASP A 1 -37.57 -6.32 -13.84
CA ASP A 1 -37.19 -6.87 -12.52
C ASP A 1 -35.77 -6.44 -12.32
N ASP A 2 -35.54 -5.48 -11.43
CA ASP A 2 -34.25 -4.76 -11.26
C ASP A 2 -33.32 -5.47 -10.27
N ARG A 3 -33.56 -6.78 -10.08
CA ARG A 3 -32.76 -7.61 -9.19
C ARG A 3 -31.45 -8.01 -9.87
N PRO A 4 -30.30 -7.83 -9.20
CA PRO A 4 -29.02 -8.24 -9.73
C PRO A 4 -29.02 -9.74 -10.04
N SER A 5 -28.31 -10.12 -11.09
CA SER A 5 -28.04 -11.51 -11.42
C SER A 5 -27.20 -12.18 -10.32
N GLN A 6 -27.25 -13.52 -10.25
CA GLN A 6 -26.43 -14.28 -9.30
C GLN A 6 -24.93 -13.98 -9.43
N GLU A 7 -24.47 -13.68 -10.64
CA GLU A 7 -23.07 -13.30 -10.90
C GLU A 7 -22.74 -11.92 -10.30
N GLU A 8 -23.64 -10.95 -10.43
CA GLU A 8 -23.50 -9.62 -9.83
C GLU A 8 -23.53 -9.69 -8.30
N GLU A 9 -24.43 -10.49 -7.72
CA GLU A 9 -24.48 -10.74 -6.28
C GLU A 9 -23.18 -11.35 -5.74
N TYR A 10 -22.64 -12.36 -6.45
CA TYR A 10 -21.36 -12.98 -6.10
C TYR A 10 -20.21 -11.97 -6.15
N LYS A 11 -20.12 -11.16 -7.21
CA LYS A 11 -19.09 -10.12 -7.37
C LYS A 11 -19.18 -9.07 -6.26
N MET A 12 -20.38 -8.63 -5.91
CA MET A 12 -20.60 -7.68 -4.81
C MET A 12 -20.18 -8.29 -3.46
N SER A 13 -20.61 -9.52 -3.18
CA SER A 13 -20.24 -10.23 -1.95
C SER A 13 -18.72 -10.39 -1.83
N HIS A 14 -18.04 -10.81 -2.89
CA HIS A 14 -16.59 -10.94 -2.91
C HIS A 14 -15.88 -9.59 -2.72
N PHE A 15 -16.38 -8.51 -3.34
CA PHE A 15 -15.84 -7.17 -3.18
C PHE A 15 -15.89 -6.72 -1.71
N TYR A 16 -17.05 -6.83 -1.06
CA TYR A 16 -17.23 -6.40 0.34
C TYR A 16 -16.60 -7.33 1.38
N ALA A 17 -16.25 -8.56 1.02
CA ALA A 17 -15.52 -9.46 1.91
C ALA A 17 -14.06 -9.03 2.15
N ASN A 18 -13.51 -8.14 1.30
CA ASN A 18 -12.13 -7.65 1.44
C ASN A 18 -12.06 -6.49 2.45
N ALA A 19 -11.01 -6.46 3.29
CA ALA A 19 -10.81 -5.39 4.28
C ALA A 19 -10.68 -4.00 3.65
N THR A 20 -10.10 -3.92 2.44
CA THR A 20 -9.98 -2.69 1.65
C THR A 20 -10.39 -2.95 0.19
N PRO A 21 -11.70 -2.97 -0.13
CA PRO A 21 -12.20 -3.42 -1.43
C PRO A 21 -11.61 -2.65 -2.62
N MET A 22 -11.61 -1.32 -2.55
CA MET A 22 -11.09 -0.46 -3.63
C MET A 22 -9.58 -0.67 -3.86
N LEU A 23 -8.80 -0.80 -2.78
CA LEU A 23 -7.36 -1.00 -2.90
C LEU A 23 -7.01 -2.41 -3.37
N ARG A 24 -7.83 -3.40 -3.03
CA ARG A 24 -7.73 -4.76 -3.58
C ARG A 24 -7.96 -4.74 -5.08
N THR A 25 -9.03 -4.08 -5.54
CA THR A 25 -9.30 -3.92 -6.98
C THR A 25 -8.14 -3.23 -7.69
N LEU A 26 -7.60 -2.14 -7.15
CA LEU A 26 -6.42 -1.48 -7.74
C LEU A 26 -5.21 -2.43 -7.82
N SER A 27 -4.94 -3.20 -6.77
CA SER A 27 -3.83 -4.17 -6.75
C SER A 27 -4.00 -5.27 -7.79
N ASP A 28 -5.22 -5.78 -7.97
CA ASP A 28 -5.54 -6.80 -8.96
C ASP A 28 -5.45 -6.24 -10.39
N VAL A 29 -5.92 -5.01 -10.61
CA VAL A 29 -5.82 -4.30 -11.91
C VAL A 29 -4.36 -4.01 -12.25
N THR A 30 -3.55 -3.49 -11.33
CA THR A 30 -2.12 -3.23 -11.60
C THR A 30 -1.35 -4.52 -11.86
N SER A 31 -1.65 -5.60 -11.13
CA SER A 31 -1.05 -6.92 -11.39
C SER A 31 -1.46 -7.45 -12.77
N SER A 32 -2.71 -7.21 -13.19
CA SER A 32 -3.21 -7.60 -14.51
C SER A 32 -2.59 -6.77 -15.63
N PHE A 33 -2.41 -5.46 -15.41
CA PHE A 33 -1.76 -4.55 -16.35
C PHE A 33 -0.36 -5.05 -16.71
N VAL A 34 0.46 -5.42 -15.72
CA VAL A 34 1.82 -5.92 -16.01
C VAL A 34 1.80 -7.26 -16.75
N LYS A 35 0.85 -8.14 -16.44
CA LYS A 35 0.70 -9.43 -17.15
C LYS A 35 0.24 -9.26 -18.59
N GLN A 36 -0.62 -8.27 -18.85
CA GLN A 36 -1.21 -8.01 -20.17
C GLN A 36 -0.27 -7.21 -21.10
N ASN A 37 0.74 -6.54 -20.54
CA ASN A 37 1.69 -5.71 -21.29
C ASN A 37 3.13 -6.25 -21.11
N PRO A 38 3.44 -7.45 -21.64
CA PRO A 38 4.76 -8.06 -21.47
C PRO A 38 5.89 -7.26 -22.14
N ASP A 39 5.56 -6.38 -23.09
CA ASP A 39 6.52 -5.48 -23.74
C ASP A 39 7.05 -4.39 -22.81
N ILE A 40 6.34 -4.10 -21.70
CA ILE A 40 6.76 -3.15 -20.69
C ILE A 40 7.54 -3.92 -19.61
N PRO A 41 8.83 -3.61 -19.39
CA PRO A 41 9.59 -4.25 -18.32
C PRO A 41 8.91 -4.02 -16.96
N LEU A 42 8.72 -5.10 -16.19
CA LEU A 42 8.13 -5.07 -14.84
C LEU A 42 8.86 -4.07 -13.93
N ASP A 43 10.17 -3.97 -14.08
CA ASP A 43 11.03 -3.04 -13.32
C ASP A 43 10.59 -1.59 -13.53
N GLN A 44 10.16 -1.18 -14.73
CA GLN A 44 9.70 0.19 -14.96
C GLN A 44 8.42 0.52 -14.17
N THR A 45 7.48 -0.42 -14.11
CA THR A 45 6.23 -0.23 -13.34
C THR A 45 6.53 -0.20 -11.84
N THR A 46 7.34 -1.14 -11.36
CA THR A 46 7.68 -1.22 -9.94
C THR A 46 8.55 -0.05 -9.49
N ASP A 47 9.50 0.41 -10.30
CA ASP A 47 10.35 1.58 -10.01
C ASP A 47 9.55 2.87 -10.01
N MET A 48 8.56 3.03 -10.89
CA MET A 48 7.65 4.17 -10.84
C MET A 48 6.90 4.22 -9.50
N LEU A 49 6.27 3.11 -9.10
CA LEU A 49 5.55 3.02 -7.82
C LEU A 49 6.49 3.26 -6.63
N CYS A 50 7.69 2.67 -6.63
CA CYS A 50 8.70 2.87 -5.60
C CYS A 50 9.16 4.32 -5.54
N THR A 51 9.31 4.99 -6.68
CA THR A 51 9.70 6.40 -6.76
C THR A 51 8.63 7.30 -6.16
N MET A 52 7.35 7.07 -6.50
CA MET A 52 6.24 7.80 -5.88
C MET A 52 6.21 7.58 -4.36
N ALA A 53 6.41 6.33 -3.90
CA ALA A 53 6.41 6.01 -2.47
C ALA A 53 7.56 6.70 -1.72
N ARG A 54 8.76 6.72 -2.32
CA ARG A 54 9.93 7.44 -1.80
C ARG A 54 9.68 8.96 -1.72
N VAL A 55 9.04 9.54 -2.73
CA VAL A 55 8.68 10.97 -2.72
C VAL A 55 7.71 11.24 -1.57
N CYS A 56 6.66 10.44 -1.40
CA CYS A 56 5.72 10.60 -0.29
C CYS A 56 6.43 10.48 1.07
N LEU A 57 7.28 9.47 1.23
CA LEU A 57 8.05 9.27 2.47
C LEU A 57 8.95 10.48 2.75
N ARG A 58 9.70 10.95 1.75
CA ARG A 58 10.59 12.11 1.87
C ARG A 58 9.82 13.37 2.23
N MET A 59 8.67 13.62 1.60
CA MET A 59 7.83 14.78 1.89
C MET A 59 7.34 14.80 3.35
N LEU A 60 7.07 13.62 3.92
CA LEU A 60 6.58 13.50 5.30
C LEU A 60 7.71 13.45 6.34
N ASP A 61 8.86 12.89 6.00
CA ASP A 61 9.98 12.66 6.91
C ASP A 61 10.97 13.85 6.98
N THR A 62 10.91 14.80 6.03
CA THR A 62 11.71 16.03 6.15
C THR A 62 10.91 17.21 6.68
N PRO A 63 11.30 17.76 7.86
CA PRO A 63 10.57 18.87 8.49
C PRO A 63 10.39 20.08 7.59
N ASP A 64 11.39 20.46 6.81
CA ASP A 64 11.33 21.61 5.91
C ASP A 64 10.30 21.45 4.79
N LEU A 65 10.09 20.22 4.30
CA LEU A 65 9.08 19.91 3.28
C LEU A 65 7.71 19.78 3.92
N LEU A 66 7.64 19.14 5.09
CA LEU A 66 6.40 18.98 5.84
C LEU A 66 5.84 20.33 6.28
N ALA A 67 6.69 21.27 6.69
CA ALA A 67 6.31 22.62 7.10
C ALA A 67 5.77 23.48 5.95
N GLN A 68 6.06 23.12 4.68
CA GLN A 68 5.47 23.77 3.51
C GLN A 68 4.02 23.35 3.28
N PHE A 69 3.51 22.34 3.98
CA PHE A 69 2.11 21.97 3.86
C PHE A 69 1.23 22.97 4.62
N GLU A 70 0.54 23.82 3.86
CA GLU A 70 -0.42 24.78 4.42
C GLU A 70 -1.66 24.11 5.03
N ARG A 71 -1.97 22.88 4.60
CA ARG A 71 -3.17 22.15 5.02
C ARG A 71 -2.82 20.80 5.61
N ASP A 72 -3.36 20.53 6.80
CA ASP A 72 -3.34 19.21 7.46
C ASP A 72 -3.85 18.08 6.55
N SER A 73 -4.82 18.37 5.69
CA SER A 73 -5.37 17.39 4.75
C SER A 73 -4.36 16.93 3.70
N THR A 74 -3.35 17.74 3.38
CA THR A 74 -2.27 17.36 2.45
C THR A 74 -1.38 16.28 3.07
N ALA A 75 -0.95 16.43 4.33
CA ALA A 75 -0.16 15.41 5.01
C ALA A 75 -0.92 14.07 5.07
N LEU A 76 -2.21 14.12 5.41
CA LEU A 76 -3.10 12.95 5.42
C LEU A 76 -3.30 12.31 4.04
N PHE A 77 -3.35 13.13 2.98
CA PHE A 77 -3.40 12.63 1.61
C PHE A 77 -2.10 11.88 1.26
N VAL A 78 -0.94 12.46 1.56
CA VAL A 78 0.36 11.85 1.28
C VAL A 78 0.54 10.55 2.07
N LEU A 79 0.10 10.47 3.32
CA LEU A 79 0.08 9.23 4.12
C LEU A 79 -0.74 8.10 3.46
N ARG A 80 -1.92 8.45 2.92
CA ARG A 80 -2.79 7.49 2.21
C ARG A 80 -2.17 7.02 0.90
N VAL A 81 -1.60 7.95 0.11
CA VAL A 81 -0.91 7.63 -1.14
C VAL A 81 0.28 6.71 -0.86
N MET A 82 1.12 7.04 0.12
CA MET A 82 2.25 6.20 0.53
C MET A 82 1.79 4.78 0.90
N THR A 83 0.76 4.66 1.74
CA THR A 83 0.24 3.36 2.19
C THR A 83 -0.31 2.54 1.02
N GLY A 84 -1.08 3.17 0.12
CA GLY A 84 -1.61 2.53 -1.09
C GLY A 84 -0.50 2.03 -2.01
N LEU A 85 0.54 2.86 -2.23
CA LEU A 85 1.69 2.50 -3.06
C LEU A 85 2.47 1.31 -2.49
N LEU A 86 2.70 1.26 -1.17
CA LEU A 86 3.36 0.11 -0.54
C LEU A 86 2.60 -1.20 -0.80
N ILE A 87 1.27 -1.16 -0.71
CA ILE A 87 0.41 -2.33 -0.97
C ILE A 87 0.47 -2.71 -2.46
N LEU A 88 0.35 -1.74 -3.36
CA LEU A 88 0.46 -1.98 -4.81
C LEU A 88 1.80 -2.61 -5.18
N ILE A 89 2.92 -2.08 -4.67
CA ILE A 89 4.26 -2.64 -4.88
C ILE A 89 4.31 -4.07 -4.36
N ASP A 90 3.73 -4.36 -3.19
CA ASP A 90 3.76 -5.70 -2.62
C ASP A 90 3.01 -6.75 -3.45
N HIS A 91 1.96 -6.35 -4.18
CA HIS A 91 1.23 -7.24 -5.08
C HIS A 91 1.93 -7.45 -6.42
N VAL A 92 2.58 -6.39 -6.94
CA VAL A 92 3.17 -6.36 -8.29
C VAL A 92 4.62 -6.87 -8.30
N ALA A 93 5.42 -6.50 -7.30
CA ALA A 93 6.82 -6.91 -7.23
C ALA A 93 6.93 -8.42 -6.94
N PRO A 94 7.79 -9.17 -7.66
CA PRO A 94 7.89 -10.62 -7.48
C PRO A 94 8.28 -11.04 -6.07
N SER A 95 9.16 -10.25 -5.45
CA SER A 95 9.65 -10.48 -4.08
C SER A 95 8.87 -9.71 -3.01
N GLY A 96 7.85 -8.95 -3.39
CA GLY A 96 7.11 -8.07 -2.48
C GLY A 96 7.87 -6.81 -2.05
N VAL A 97 7.22 -5.99 -1.24
CA VAL A 97 7.75 -4.68 -0.81
C VAL A 97 8.65 -4.79 0.44
N PHE A 98 8.55 -5.89 1.18
CA PHE A 98 9.20 -6.05 2.49
C PHE A 98 10.63 -6.59 2.45
N VAL A 99 11.11 -7.01 1.27
CA VAL A 99 12.48 -7.51 1.12
C VAL A 99 13.49 -6.37 1.24
N LYS A 100 14.70 -6.69 1.71
CA LYS A 100 15.78 -5.70 1.88
C LYS A 100 16.20 -5.02 0.57
N SER A 101 16.00 -5.69 -0.57
CA SER A 101 16.28 -5.17 -1.91
C SER A 101 15.18 -4.25 -2.43
N SER A 102 14.09 -4.04 -1.68
CA SER A 102 13.03 -3.11 -2.04
C SER A 102 13.58 -1.69 -2.11
N ASN A 103 13.20 -0.96 -3.15
CA ASN A 103 13.61 0.43 -3.37
C ASN A 103 12.88 1.43 -2.44
N VAL A 104 12.13 0.95 -1.45
CA VAL A 104 11.38 1.78 -0.48
C VAL A 104 11.73 1.37 0.94
N ASP A 105 12.04 2.34 1.81
CA ASP A 105 12.23 2.09 3.24
C ASP A 105 10.87 1.91 3.95
N VAL A 106 10.34 0.69 3.87
CA VAL A 106 9.07 0.31 4.51
C VAL A 106 9.13 0.48 6.02
N LYS A 107 10.30 0.28 6.64
CA LYS A 107 10.45 0.43 8.09
C LYS A 107 10.26 1.88 8.50
N ALA A 108 10.87 2.82 7.78
CA ALA A 108 10.67 4.24 8.00
C ALA A 108 9.20 4.65 7.76
N ALA A 109 8.59 4.17 6.67
CA ALA A 109 7.18 4.44 6.38
C ALA A 109 6.22 3.94 7.48
N VAL A 110 6.45 2.72 8.01
CA VAL A 110 5.63 2.18 9.11
C VAL A 110 5.85 2.97 10.39
N LYS A 111 7.08 3.36 10.72
CA LYS A 111 7.35 4.22 11.89
C LYS A 111 6.61 5.54 11.77
N LEU A 112 6.71 6.20 10.61
CA LEU A 112 6.05 7.46 10.34
C LEU A 112 4.53 7.35 10.54
N LEU A 113 3.91 6.25 10.10
CA LEU A 113 2.49 5.97 10.37
C LEU A 113 2.19 5.80 11.86
N LYS A 114 3.06 5.11 12.62
CA LYS A 114 2.89 4.92 14.07
C LYS A 114 3.08 6.20 14.87
N ASP A 115 3.84 7.16 14.35
CA ASP A 115 4.06 8.46 14.99
C ASP A 115 2.86 9.41 14.79
N GLN A 116 1.92 9.08 13.91
CA GLN A 116 0.67 9.82 13.75
C GLN A 116 -0.36 9.46 14.84
N PRO A 117 -1.29 10.38 15.18
CA PRO A 117 -2.43 10.08 16.03
C PRO A 117 -3.21 8.86 15.51
N ALA A 118 -3.65 7.97 16.41
CA ALA A 118 -4.31 6.71 16.05
C ALA A 118 -5.51 6.89 15.08
N GLN A 119 -6.31 7.94 15.30
CA GLN A 119 -7.45 8.29 14.44
C GLN A 119 -7.06 8.53 12.97
N ARG A 120 -5.80 8.90 12.70
CA ARG A 120 -5.27 9.17 11.36
C ARG A 120 -4.55 7.95 10.76
N SER A 121 -3.94 7.08 11.56
CA SER A 121 -3.05 6.01 11.09
C SER A 121 -3.55 4.59 11.27
N GLU A 122 -4.47 4.31 12.18
CA GLU A 122 -4.89 2.94 12.50
C GLU A 122 -5.47 2.20 11.29
N ALA A 123 -6.34 2.87 10.52
CA ALA A 123 -6.89 2.32 9.29
C ALA A 123 -5.80 2.03 8.24
N LEU A 124 -4.75 2.87 8.16
CA LEU A 124 -3.64 2.68 7.23
C LEU A 124 -2.74 1.52 7.65
N LEU A 125 -2.46 1.40 8.95
CA LEU A 125 -1.73 0.27 9.50
C LEU A 125 -2.51 -1.04 9.31
N ASN A 126 -3.83 -1.03 9.46
CA ASN A 126 -4.68 -2.18 9.19
C ASN A 126 -4.70 -2.56 7.71
N ALA A 127 -4.71 -1.59 6.80
CA ALA A 127 -4.54 -1.87 5.37
C ALA A 127 -3.20 -2.58 5.09
N LEU A 128 -2.10 -2.15 5.72
CA LEU A 128 -0.81 -2.85 5.61
C LEU A 128 -0.86 -4.27 6.19
N ARG A 129 -1.60 -4.49 7.30
CA ARG A 129 -1.70 -5.80 7.95
C ARG A 129 -2.49 -6.81 7.14
N TYR A 130 -3.61 -6.38 6.56
CA TYR A 130 -4.61 -7.29 6.02
C TYR A 130 -4.63 -7.34 4.49
N THR A 131 -4.12 -6.31 3.82
CA THR A 131 -4.18 -6.22 2.34
C THR A 131 -2.85 -6.54 1.68
N THR A 132 -1.74 -6.54 2.42
CA THR A 132 -0.44 -6.93 1.85
C THR A 132 -0.37 -8.44 1.61
N LYS A 133 0.37 -8.82 0.57
CA LYS A 133 0.54 -10.19 0.09
C LYS A 133 1.68 -10.92 0.81
N ASN A 134 2.79 -10.23 1.07
CA ASN A 134 4.03 -10.88 1.51
C ASN A 134 4.39 -10.63 2.98
N LEU A 135 3.60 -9.85 3.74
CA LEU A 135 3.91 -9.51 5.14
C LEU A 135 4.15 -10.75 6.02
N ASN A 136 3.37 -11.81 5.80
CA ASN A 136 3.43 -13.02 6.63
C ASN A 136 4.49 -14.04 6.19
N GLN A 137 5.17 -13.83 5.05
CA GLN A 137 6.20 -14.75 4.55
C GLN A 137 7.45 -14.78 5.43
N ASP A 138 8.17 -15.89 5.46
CA ASP A 138 9.39 -16.05 6.27
C ASP A 138 10.54 -15.14 5.83
N SER A 139 10.53 -14.73 4.56
CA SER A 139 11.45 -13.75 3.98
C SER A 139 11.28 -12.35 4.57
N THR A 140 10.10 -12.03 5.11
CA THR A 140 9.81 -10.69 5.66
C THR A 140 10.55 -10.46 6.98
N PRO A 141 11.35 -9.38 7.10
CA PRO A 141 12.13 -9.10 8.30
C PRO A 141 11.28 -9.08 9.58
N LYS A 142 11.71 -9.83 10.60
CA LYS A 142 11.01 -9.94 11.91
C LYS A 142 10.68 -8.57 12.53
N GLN A 143 11.57 -7.59 12.35
CA GLN A 143 11.36 -6.24 12.86
C GLN A 143 10.13 -5.55 12.23
N ILE A 144 9.88 -5.75 10.93
CA ILE A 144 8.72 -5.19 10.25
C ILE A 144 7.44 -5.90 10.74
N LYS A 145 7.46 -7.23 10.86
CA LYS A 145 6.34 -7.99 11.44
C LYS A 145 5.99 -7.50 12.84
N HIS A 146 6.99 -7.25 13.68
CA HIS A 146 6.77 -6.68 15.02
C HIS A 146 6.21 -5.26 14.97
N LEU A 147 6.68 -4.40 14.06
CA LEU A 147 6.16 -3.04 13.95
C LEU A 147 4.67 -3.03 13.56
N LEU A 148 4.25 -3.98 12.72
CA LEU A 148 2.88 -4.15 12.25
C LEU A 148 2.07 -5.15 13.08
N ALA A 149 2.61 -5.71 14.17
CA ALA A 149 1.82 -6.53 15.08
C ALA A 149 0.64 -5.72 15.64
N VAL A 150 -0.48 -6.40 15.89
CA VAL A 150 -1.61 -5.81 16.63
C VAL A 150 -1.15 -5.64 18.08
N SER A 151 -1.28 -4.42 18.60
CA SER A 151 -0.96 -4.09 20.00
C SER A 151 -2.21 -4.23 20.84
#